data_AF-A0A920AH73-F1
#
_entry.id   AF-A0A920AH73-F1
#
_cell.length_a   1.000
_cell.length_b   1.000
_cell.length_c   1.000
_cell.angle_alpha   90.00
_cell.angle_beta   90.00
_cell.angle_gamma   90.00
#
_symmetry.space_group_name_H-M   'P 1'
#
loop_
_entity.id
_entity.type
_entity.pdbx_description
1 polymer ?
#
loop_
_entity_poly.entity_id
_entity_poly.type
_entity_poly.pdbx_seq_one_letter_code
_entity_poly.pdbx_strand_id
1 'polypeptide(L)'
;MLQQLPAQLTDAEPQRAVVNAVFTDRDGTRDELLGLTPEALLFKLYQEETVTVYPPAPILFKCRCSRERSADAISLLPESEREEILAEQGDITMTCELCGATYRFGRKVLASGAGTTLH
;
A
#
# COMPACT_ATOMS: atom_id res chain seq x y z
N MET A 1 5.85 -2.13 13.89
CA MET A 1 4.69 -2.72 14.60
C MET A 1 5.25 -3.67 15.66
N LEU A 2 4.85 -3.51 16.92
CA LEU A 2 5.20 -4.46 17.99
C LEU A 2 3.91 -5.19 18.38
N GLN A 3 3.96 -6.51 18.48
CA GLN A 3 2.79 -7.33 18.77
C GLN A 3 3.21 -8.52 19.64
N GLN A 4 2.50 -8.73 20.75
CA GLN A 4 2.61 -9.96 21.52
C GLN A 4 1.82 -11.07 20.82
N LEU A 5 2.43 -12.25 20.69
CA LEU A 5 1.74 -13.41 20.12
C LEU A 5 0.84 -14.06 21.17
N PRO A 6 -0.28 -14.69 20.77
CA PRO A 6 -1.24 -15.30 21.70
C PRO A 6 -0.62 -16.32 22.68
N ALA A 7 0.44 -17.02 22.26
CA ALA A 7 1.16 -17.98 23.08
C ALA A 7 2.08 -17.34 24.14
N GLN A 8 2.23 -16.01 24.13
CA GLN A 8 3.14 -15.25 24.99
C GLN A 8 2.41 -14.23 25.87
N LEU A 9 1.10 -14.43 26.11
CA LEU A 9 0.32 -13.54 26.97
C LEU A 9 0.80 -13.68 28.43
N THR A 10 1.52 -12.66 28.89
CA THR A 10 1.95 -12.45 30.28
C THR A 10 1.44 -11.09 30.78
N ASP A 11 1.44 -10.83 32.09
CA ASP A 11 1.24 -9.49 32.64
C ASP A 11 2.43 -8.58 32.26
N ALA A 12 2.36 -8.00 31.06
CA ALA A 12 3.45 -7.33 30.35
C ALA A 12 3.63 -5.84 30.72
N GLU A 13 3.34 -5.47 31.96
CA GLU A 13 3.55 -4.11 32.52
C GLU A 13 4.95 -3.54 32.21
N PRO A 14 6.07 -4.24 32.48
CA PRO A 14 7.41 -3.66 32.28
C PRO A 14 7.74 -3.43 30.80
N GLN A 15 7.35 -4.33 29.90
CA GLN A 15 7.62 -4.21 28.47
C GLN A 15 6.80 -3.08 27.83
N ARG A 16 5.57 -2.87 28.29
CA ARG A 16 4.73 -1.72 27.89
C ARG A 16 5.34 -0.40 28.33
N ALA A 17 5.93 -0.34 29.53
CA ALA A 17 6.56 0.88 30.04
C ALA A 17 7.78 1.30 29.21
N VAL A 18 8.63 0.35 28.79
CA VAL A 18 9.82 0.63 27.95
C VAL A 18 9.44 1.13 26.56
N VAL A 19 8.49 0.45 25.91
CA VAL A 19 7.97 0.87 24.60
C VAL A 19 7.42 2.30 24.69
N ASN A 20 6.59 2.58 25.69
CA ASN A 20 6.03 3.91 25.88
C ASN A 20 7.12 4.96 26.13
N ALA A 21 8.11 4.68 26.99
CA ALA A 21 9.22 5.60 27.27
C ALA A 21 10.00 5.99 26.00
N VAL A 22 10.35 5.02 25.14
CA VAL A 22 11.06 5.28 23.87
C VAL A 22 10.26 6.17 22.92
N PHE A 23 8.92 6.09 22.95
CA PHE A 23 8.04 6.90 22.11
C PHE A 23 7.57 8.22 22.76
N THR A 24 7.74 8.39 24.08
CA THR A 24 7.30 9.59 24.82
C THR A 24 8.42 10.53 25.24
N ASP A 25 9.66 10.05 25.33
CA ASP A 25 10.80 10.91 25.65
C ASP A 25 11.18 11.82 24.47
N ARG A 26 11.80 12.98 24.79
CA ARG A 26 12.26 13.99 23.80
C ARG A 26 13.29 13.43 22.81
N ASP A 27 13.85 12.25 23.07
CA ASP A 27 14.78 11.47 22.23
C ASP A 27 14.06 10.46 21.32
N GLY A 28 12.76 10.62 21.12
CA GLY A 28 11.93 9.88 20.16
C GLY A 28 11.55 10.71 18.94
N THR A 29 12.37 11.69 18.55
CA THR A 29 12.04 12.53 17.39
C THR A 29 11.95 11.68 16.13
N ARG A 30 10.95 11.97 15.28
CA ARG A 30 10.69 11.23 14.04
C ARG A 30 11.95 11.03 13.19
N ASP A 31 12.80 12.04 13.11
CA ASP A 31 14.01 12.01 12.30
C ASP A 31 15.10 11.10 12.89
N GLU A 32 15.19 11.01 14.22
CA GLU A 32 16.07 10.04 14.89
C GLU A 32 15.61 8.61 14.58
N LEU A 33 14.31 8.32 14.76
CA LEU A 33 13.77 6.98 14.52
C LEU A 33 13.88 6.53 13.06
N LEU A 34 13.72 7.46 12.10
CA LEU A 34 13.87 7.17 10.67
C LEU A 34 15.35 7.05 10.24
N GLY A 35 16.27 7.62 11.01
CA GLY A 35 17.72 7.54 10.76
C GLY A 35 18.39 6.28 11.32
N LEU A 36 17.74 5.58 12.25
CA LEU A 36 18.27 4.34 12.83
C LEU A 36 18.10 3.14 11.88
N THR A 37 19.09 2.24 11.91
CA THR A 37 18.88 0.91 11.32
C THR A 37 17.88 0.11 12.16
N PRO A 38 17.19 -0.88 11.57
CA PRO A 38 16.28 -1.74 12.32
C PRO A 38 16.93 -2.40 13.54
N GLU A 39 18.18 -2.82 13.44
CA GLU A 39 18.93 -3.46 14.53
C GLU A 39 19.20 -2.49 15.68
N ALA A 40 19.61 -1.26 15.36
CA ALA A 40 19.84 -0.22 16.36
C ALA A 40 18.54 0.16 17.09
N LEU A 41 17.42 0.22 16.34
CA LEU A 41 16.10 0.47 16.92
C LEU A 41 15.66 -0.68 17.84
N LEU A 42 15.86 -1.93 17.42
CA LEU A 42 15.54 -3.11 18.23
C LEU A 42 16.38 -3.15 19.52
N PHE A 43 17.67 -2.81 19.44
CA PHE A 43 18.52 -2.72 20.62
C PHE A 43 18.04 -1.65 21.61
N LYS A 44 17.62 -0.47 21.12
CA LYS A 44 17.06 0.60 21.97
C LYS A 44 15.75 0.16 22.66
N LEU A 45 14.93 -0.66 22.00
CA LEU A 45 13.65 -1.14 22.53
C LEU A 45 13.79 -2.32 23.50
N TYR A 46 14.80 -3.18 23.32
CA TYR A 46 14.94 -4.48 23.99
C TYR A 46 16.32 -4.70 24.62
N GLN A 47 16.90 -3.66 25.22
CA GLN A 47 18.28 -3.67 25.72
C GLN A 47 18.59 -4.81 26.72
N GLU A 48 17.61 -5.24 27.51
CA GLU A 48 17.76 -6.29 28.54
C GLU A 48 17.33 -7.68 28.05
N GLU A 49 16.88 -7.80 26.80
CA GLU A 49 16.33 -9.03 26.24
C GLU A 49 17.21 -9.59 25.11
N THR A 50 17.14 -10.90 24.90
CA THR A 50 17.79 -11.54 23.75
C THR A 50 16.87 -11.46 22.54
N VAL A 51 17.25 -10.64 21.54
CA VAL A 51 16.49 -10.48 20.29
C VAL A 51 17.06 -11.38 19.19
N THR A 52 16.18 -12.12 18.51
CA THR A 52 16.53 -12.85 17.28
C THR A 52 16.11 -12.02 16.06
N VAL A 53 17.06 -11.68 15.19
CA VAL A 53 16.82 -10.91 13.97
C VAL A 53 16.73 -11.84 12.76
N TYR A 54 15.68 -11.69 11.96
CA TYR A 54 15.48 -12.45 10.73
C TYR A 54 15.99 -11.68 9.51
N PRO A 55 16.32 -12.38 8.40
CA PRO A 55 16.76 -11.72 7.18
C PRO A 55 15.72 -10.70 6.67
N PRO A 56 16.16 -9.51 6.22
CA PRO A 56 15.23 -8.51 5.71
C PRO A 56 14.62 -8.96 4.38
N ALA A 57 13.33 -8.65 4.20
CA ALA A 57 12.65 -8.79 2.93
C ALA A 57 12.58 -7.41 2.23
N PRO A 58 12.93 -7.29 0.94
CA PRO A 58 12.83 -6.02 0.24
C PRO A 58 11.37 -5.58 0.11
N ILE A 59 11.11 -4.32 0.46
CA ILE A 59 9.80 -3.70 0.31
C ILE A 59 9.82 -2.87 -0.97
N LEU A 60 8.92 -3.21 -1.90
CA LEU A 60 8.80 -2.53 -3.18
C LEU A 60 7.35 -2.11 -3.39
N PHE A 61 7.16 -0.90 -3.92
CA PHE A 61 5.84 -0.49 -4.39
C PHE A 61 5.45 -1.28 -5.64
N LYS A 62 4.26 -1.89 -5.63
CA LYS A 62 3.72 -2.61 -6.79
C LYS A 62 2.21 -2.45 -6.87
N CYS A 63 1.74 -1.71 -7.87
CA CYS A 63 0.31 -1.63 -8.19
C CYS A 63 -0.14 -2.81 -9.04
N ARG A 64 -1.40 -3.22 -8.89
CA ARG A 64 -2.05 -4.28 -9.67
C ARG A 64 -3.10 -3.73 -10.66
N CYS A 65 -3.12 -2.43 -10.91
CA CYS A 65 -3.96 -1.88 -11.96
C CYS A 65 -3.47 -2.37 -13.33
N SER A 66 -4.42 -2.52 -14.24
CA SER A 66 -4.12 -2.85 -15.64
C SER A 66 -5.21 -2.25 -16.51
N ARG A 67 -4.88 -2.05 -17.78
CA ARG A 67 -5.85 -1.56 -18.77
C ARG A 67 -7.06 -2.49 -18.88
N GLU A 68 -6.86 -3.79 -18.79
CA GLU A 68 -7.93 -4.81 -18.81
C GLU A 68 -8.88 -4.63 -17.62
N ARG A 69 -8.35 -4.55 -16.39
CA ARG A 69 -9.18 -4.32 -15.20
C ARG A 69 -9.94 -3.00 -15.24
N SER A 70 -9.32 -1.96 -15.81
CA SER A 70 -9.98 -0.68 -16.03
C SER A 70 -11.08 -0.76 -17.08
N ALA A 71 -10.88 -1.51 -18.17
CA ALA A 71 -11.92 -1.76 -19.17
C ALA A 71 -13.10 -2.55 -18.58
N ASP A 72 -12.81 -3.58 -17.79
CA ASP A 72 -13.82 -4.38 -17.11
C ASP A 72 -14.66 -3.51 -16.16
N ALA A 73 -14.01 -2.62 -15.40
CA ALA A 73 -14.70 -1.67 -14.53
C ALA A 73 -15.60 -0.71 -15.33
N ILE A 74 -15.13 -0.17 -16.45
CA ILE A 74 -15.95 0.67 -17.34
C ILE A 74 -17.12 -0.11 -17.93
N SER A 75 -16.93 -1.41 -18.24
CA SER A 75 -17.98 -2.25 -18.83
C SER A 75 -19.20 -2.47 -17.92
N LEU A 76 -19.04 -2.25 -16.60
CA LEU A 76 -20.14 -2.32 -15.63
C LEU A 76 -21.07 -1.12 -15.70
N LEU A 77 -20.64 -0.01 -16.32
CA LEU A 77 -21.49 1.15 -16.53
C LEU A 77 -22.56 0.85 -17.59
N PRO A 78 -23.78 1.40 -17.46
CA PRO A 78 -24.79 1.32 -18.51
C PRO A 78 -24.24 1.75 -19.87
N GLU A 79 -24.67 1.07 -20.93
CA GLU A 79 -24.25 1.43 -22.30
C GLU A 79 -24.58 2.89 -22.66
N SER A 80 -25.72 3.40 -22.19
CA SER A 80 -26.12 4.79 -22.38
C SER A 80 -25.12 5.78 -21.78
N GLU A 81 -24.64 5.54 -20.56
CA GLU A 81 -23.65 6.41 -19.90
C GLU A 81 -22.30 6.37 -20.64
N ARG A 82 -21.88 5.18 -21.10
CA ARG A 82 -20.64 5.04 -21.88
C ARG A 82 -20.73 5.79 -23.21
N GLU A 83 -21.86 5.67 -23.91
CA GLU A 83 -22.10 6.36 -25.18
C GLU A 83 -22.18 7.88 -25.01
N GLU A 84 -22.81 8.37 -23.94
CA GLU A 84 -22.90 9.79 -23.61
C GLU A 84 -21.50 10.39 -23.38
N ILE A 85 -20.68 9.77 -22.52
CA ILE A 85 -19.31 10.22 -22.27
C ILE A 85 -18.48 10.19 -23.56
N LEU A 86 -18.61 9.14 -24.37
CA LEU A 86 -17.92 9.03 -25.66
C LEU A 86 -18.38 10.08 -26.68
N ALA A 87 -19.65 10.49 -26.64
CA ALA A 87 -20.18 11.53 -27.54
C ALA A 87 -19.68 12.93 -27.15
N GLU A 88 -19.56 13.21 -25.85
CA GLU A 88 -19.08 14.51 -25.35
C GLU A 88 -17.56 14.66 -25.41
N GLN A 89 -16.82 13.62 -24.99
CA GLN A 89 -15.38 13.70 -24.72
C GLN A 89 -14.54 12.91 -25.74
N GLY A 90 -15.15 12.03 -26.54
CA GLY A 90 -14.47 11.18 -27.53
C GLY A 90 -13.76 9.95 -26.94
N ASP A 91 -13.38 10.00 -25.66
CA ASP A 91 -12.83 8.87 -24.90
C ASP A 91 -13.35 8.83 -23.46
N ILE A 92 -13.22 7.66 -22.82
CA ILE A 92 -13.41 7.48 -21.38
C ILE A 92 -12.03 7.36 -20.76
N THR A 93 -11.70 8.25 -19.83
CA THR A 93 -10.42 8.27 -19.12
C THR A 93 -10.60 7.78 -17.68
N MET A 94 -9.78 6.81 -17.25
CA MET A 94 -9.76 6.27 -15.90
C MET A 94 -8.36 6.40 -15.29
N THR A 95 -8.26 7.05 -14.13
CA THR A 95 -7.01 7.19 -13.38
C THR A 95 -7.02 6.27 -12.17
N CYS A 96 -5.93 5.54 -11.95
CA CYS A 96 -5.77 4.68 -10.77
C CYS A 96 -5.36 5.51 -9.55
N GLU A 97 -6.23 5.59 -8.55
CA GLU A 97 -5.97 6.35 -7.31
C GLU A 97 -4.80 5.81 -6.46
N LEU A 98 -4.32 4.58 -6.74
CA LEU A 98 -3.19 3.99 -6.01
C LEU A 98 -1.83 4.34 -6.61
N CYS A 99 -1.71 4.43 -7.93
CA CYS A 99 -0.42 4.63 -8.59
C CYS A 99 -0.40 5.81 -9.58
N GLY A 100 -1.53 6.47 -9.81
CA GLY A 100 -1.66 7.58 -10.75
C GLY A 100 -1.65 7.19 -12.23
N ALA A 101 -1.61 5.89 -12.57
CA ALA A 101 -1.66 5.47 -13.97
C ALA A 101 -3.02 5.84 -14.60
N THR A 102 -2.97 6.46 -15.78
CA THR A 102 -4.17 6.85 -16.53
C THR A 102 -4.35 5.97 -17.76
N TYR A 103 -5.55 5.42 -17.92
CA TYR A 103 -5.96 4.61 -19.07
C TYR A 103 -7.06 5.31 -19.84
N ARG A 104 -6.94 5.36 -21.17
CA ARG A 104 -7.95 5.97 -22.06
C ARG A 104 -8.57 4.93 -22.98
N PHE A 105 -9.89 5.02 -23.15
CA PHE A 105 -10.69 4.05 -23.88
C PHE A 105 -11.60 4.78 -24.88
N GLY A 106 -11.32 4.61 -26.18
CA GLY A 106 -12.21 5.10 -27.24
C GLY A 106 -13.26 4.04 -27.65
N ARG A 107 -14.21 4.46 -28.48
CA ARG A 107 -15.34 3.64 -28.96
C ARG A 107 -14.96 2.25 -29.49
N LYS A 108 -13.87 2.13 -30.25
CA LYS A 108 -13.40 0.85 -30.81
C LYS A 108 -12.91 -0.14 -29.76
N VAL A 109 -12.37 0.35 -28.65
CA VAL A 109 -11.77 -0.48 -27.60
C VAL A 109 -12.84 -1.07 -26.69
N LEU A 110 -13.91 -0.32 -26.40
CA LEU A 110 -14.98 -0.78 -25.51
C LEU A 110 -15.98 -1.72 -26.19
N ALA A 111 -16.08 -1.68 -27.53
CA ALA A 111 -16.93 -2.57 -28.31
C ALA A 111 -16.34 -3.98 -28.48
N SER A 112 -15.03 -4.15 -28.28
CA SER A 112 -14.36 -5.45 -28.32
C SER A 112 -14.13 -5.91 -26.89
N GLY A 113 -15.03 -6.73 -26.36
CA GLY A 113 -14.88 -7.40 -25.06
C GLY A 113 -13.74 -8.44 -25.02
N ALA A 114 -12.60 -8.16 -25.65
CA ALA A 114 -11.46 -9.06 -25.72
C ALA A 114 -10.17 -8.24 -25.86
N GLY A 115 -9.27 -8.46 -24.91
CA GLY A 115 -7.93 -7.89 -24.88
C GLY A 115 -7.23 -7.97 -26.23
N THR A 116 -7.14 -6.83 -26.92
CA THR A 116 -6.20 -6.65 -28.00
C THR A 116 -5.31 -5.47 -27.66
N THR A 117 -4.06 -5.81 -27.34
CA THR A 117 -2.94 -4.92 -27.05
C THR A 117 -2.62 -4.05 -28.25
N LEU A 118 -2.57 -2.73 -28.04
CA LEU A 118 -1.76 -1.80 -28.81
C LEU A 118 -1.10 -0.83 -27.83
N HIS A 119 0.21 -0.68 -28.01
CA HIS A 119 1.17 0.03 -27.17
C HIS A 119 0.86 1.51 -27.00
#